data_AF-A0A0C3KL36-F1
#
_entry.id   AF-A0A0C3KL36-F1
#
_cell.length_a   1.000
_cell.length_b   1.000
_cell.length_c   1.000
_cell.angle_alpha   90.00
_cell.angle_beta   90.00
_cell.angle_gamma   90.00
#
_symmetry.space_group_name_H-M   'P 1'
#
loop_
_entity.id
_entity.type
_entity.pdbx_description
1 polymer ?
#
loop_
_entity_poly.entity_id
_entity_poly.type
_entity_poly.pdbx_seq_one_letter_code
_entity_poly.pdbx_strand_id
1 'polypeptide(L)'
;LDNTVYSRFSTHDGNLLILFYPKGDYKCLPVPGTIKYIYGHDGVFVFAVLQYSLLPHATESDPFAAYPHFPTKLYSSALSNHLETIESSWVVSHFARWAVTDDHIVVLSL
;
A
#
# COMPACT_ATOMS: atom_id res chain seq x y z
N LEU A 1 2.27 32.55 4.87
CA LEU A 1 1.05 31.94 4.29
C LEU A 1 1.56 30.93 3.30
N ASP A 2 1.73 29.70 3.78
CA ASP A 2 2.54 28.69 3.10
C ASP A 2 1.80 28.09 1.91
N ASN A 3 2.54 28.05 0.81
CA ASN A 3 2.10 27.75 -0.54
C ASN A 3 1.99 26.24 -0.75
N THR A 4 1.18 25.55 0.07
CA THR A 4 1.02 24.10 0.00
C THR A 4 0.04 23.73 -1.12
N VAL A 5 0.57 23.18 -2.21
CA VAL A 5 -0.22 22.62 -3.32
C VAL A 5 -0.57 21.18 -2.99
N TYR A 6 -1.86 20.91 -2.76
CA TYR A 6 -2.38 19.55 -2.55
C TYR A 6 -2.81 18.95 -3.90
N SER A 7 -2.17 17.86 -4.32
CA SER A 7 -2.68 17.03 -5.41
C SER A 7 -3.93 16.28 -4.92
N ARG A 8 -5.06 16.40 -5.63
CA ARG A 8 -6.33 15.77 -5.22
C ARG A 8 -6.35 14.29 -5.63
N PHE A 9 -6.84 13.47 -4.72
CA PHE A 9 -7.11 12.03 -4.83
C PHE A 9 -7.83 11.60 -6.13
N SER A 10 -8.63 12.48 -6.74
CA SER A 10 -9.60 12.16 -7.80
C SER A 10 -9.04 11.88 -9.20
N THR A 11 -7.72 11.84 -9.41
CA THR A 11 -7.16 11.82 -10.78
C THR A 11 -6.59 10.47 -11.18
N HIS A 12 -6.00 9.67 -10.26
CA HIS A 12 -5.43 8.35 -10.57
C HIS A 12 -5.33 7.46 -9.30
N ASP A 13 -6.35 6.66 -9.00
CA ASP A 13 -6.29 5.70 -7.87
C ASP A 13 -5.06 4.79 -7.93
N GLY A 14 -4.65 4.36 -9.13
CA GLY A 14 -3.48 3.49 -9.34
C GLY A 14 -2.14 4.12 -8.92
N ASN A 15 -1.98 5.44 -9.07
CA ASN A 15 -0.72 6.13 -8.71
C ASN A 15 -0.54 6.29 -7.20
N LEU A 16 -1.52 5.88 -6.41
CA LEU A 16 -1.47 5.98 -4.95
C LEU A 16 -1.32 4.60 -4.29
N LEU A 17 -1.25 3.52 -5.06
CA LEU A 17 -1.12 2.16 -4.54
C LEU A 17 0.34 1.73 -4.56
N ILE A 18 0.90 1.47 -3.37
CA ILE A 18 2.32 1.13 -3.20
C ILE A 18 2.54 -0.07 -2.28
N LEU A 19 3.55 -0.86 -2.60
CA LEU A 19 4.19 -1.77 -1.66
C LEU A 19 5.33 -1.02 -0.97
N PHE A 20 5.45 -1.15 0.35
CA PHE A 20 6.49 -0.44 1.10
C PHE A 20 6.93 -1.22 2.33
N TYR A 21 8.12 -0.91 2.84
CA TYR A 21 8.64 -1.45 4.09
C TYR A 21 8.02 -0.73 5.29
N PRO A 22 7.22 -1.41 6.12
CA PRO A 22 6.59 -0.78 7.28
C PRO A 22 7.67 -0.34 8.27
N LYS A 23 7.53 0.88 8.79
CA LYS A 23 8.42 1.55 9.74
C LYS A 23 9.86 1.68 9.25
N GLY A 24 10.09 1.57 7.95
CA GLY A 24 11.43 1.54 7.35
C GLY A 24 12.22 0.27 7.69
N ASP A 25 11.58 -0.80 8.14
CA ASP A 25 12.26 -2.06 8.45
C ASP A 25 12.40 -2.93 7.19
N TYR A 26 13.57 -2.88 6.57
CA TYR A 26 13.93 -3.69 5.40
C TYR A 26 14.02 -5.20 5.69
N LYS A 27 13.94 -5.63 6.96
CA LYS A 27 13.85 -7.05 7.31
C LYS A 27 12.41 -7.57 7.25
N CYS A 28 11.41 -6.69 7.25
CA CYS A 28 10.01 -7.05 7.08
C CYS A 28 9.67 -7.26 5.60
N LEU A 29 8.63 -8.07 5.35
CA LEU A 29 8.06 -8.15 4.01
C LEU A 29 7.35 -6.82 3.66
N PRO A 30 7.44 -6.37 2.40
CA PRO A 30 6.68 -5.21 1.95
C PRO A 30 5.17 -5.43 2.12
N VAL A 31 4.47 -4.38 2.50
CA VAL A 31 3.01 -4.40 2.71
C VAL A 31 2.32 -3.46 1.73
N PRO A 32 1.12 -3.83 1.23
CA PRO A 32 0.35 -2.95 0.36
C PRO A 32 -0.30 -1.82 1.15
N GLY A 33 -0.26 -0.62 0.60
CA GLY A 33 -0.94 0.54 1.15
C GLY A 33 -1.39 1.53 0.09
N THR A 34 -2.20 2.48 0.53
CA THR A 34 -2.68 3.60 -0.27
C THR A 34 -2.15 4.92 0.30
N ILE A 35 -1.45 5.68 -0.53
CA ILE A 35 -1.02 7.04 -0.23
C ILE A 35 -2.27 7.92 -0.09
N LYS A 36 -2.42 8.54 1.08
CA LYS A 36 -3.46 9.54 1.35
C LYS A 36 -2.95 10.96 1.14
N TYR A 37 -1.70 11.21 1.51
CA TYR A 37 -1.08 12.51 1.37
C TYR A 37 0.37 12.38 0.92
N ILE A 38 0.81 13.34 0.12
CA ILE A 38 2.20 13.55 -0.28
C ILE A 38 2.57 14.96 0.19
N TYR A 39 3.64 15.09 0.98
CA TYR A 39 4.06 16.38 1.50
C TYR A 39 5.56 16.43 1.76
N GLY A 40 6.09 17.64 1.94
CA GLY A 40 7.48 17.85 2.34
C GLY A 40 7.61 17.84 3.87
N HIS A 41 8.63 17.15 4.38
CA HIS A 41 9.03 17.17 5.78
C HIS A 41 10.56 17.22 5.82
N ASP A 42 11.13 18.23 6.50
CA ASP A 42 12.58 18.44 6.60
C ASP A 42 13.34 18.43 5.26
N GLY A 43 12.71 18.98 4.21
CA GLY A 43 13.29 19.05 2.86
C GLY A 43 13.20 17.76 2.06
N VAL A 44 12.56 16.71 2.58
CA VAL A 44 12.35 15.42 1.92
C VAL A 44 10.86 15.21 1.62
N PHE A 45 10.55 14.57 0.50
CA PHE A 45 9.19 14.13 0.21
C PHE A 45 8.85 12.87 0.99
N VAL A 46 7.74 12.92 1.73
CA VAL A 46 7.19 11.83 2.52
C VAL A 46 5.74 11.53 2.11
N PHE A 47 5.32 10.30 2.40
CA PHE A 47 3.98 9.81 2.12
C PHE A 47 3.27 9.45 3.41
N ALA A 48 2.03 9.89 3.57
CA ALA A 48 1.14 9.36 4.61
C ALA A 48 0.28 8.24 4.01
N VAL A 49 0.38 7.04 4.55
CA VAL A 49 -0.12 5.80 3.96
C VAL A 49 -1.04 5.08 4.93
N LEU A 50 -2.15 4.55 4.42
CA LEU A 50 -2.96 3.54 5.11
C LEU A 50 -2.64 2.16 4.51
N GLN A 51 -2.37 1.18 5.36
CA GLN A 51 -2.04 -0.18 4.94
C GLN A 51 -3.31 -0.99 4.67
N TYR A 52 -3.28 -1.91 3.73
CA TYR A 52 -4.32 -2.95 3.63
C TYR A 52 -4.06 -4.06 4.64
N SER A 53 -5.12 -4.51 5.30
CA SER A 53 -5.04 -5.55 6.31
C SER A 53 -4.76 -6.92 5.70
N LEU A 54 -4.07 -7.77 6.47
CA LEU A 54 -4.02 -9.21 6.19
C LEU A 54 -5.42 -9.81 6.28
N LEU A 55 -5.60 -10.99 5.69
CA LEU A 55 -6.84 -11.74 5.78
C LEU A 55 -7.20 -12.01 7.25
N PRO A 56 -8.45 -11.80 7.68
CA PRO A 56 -8.87 -11.90 9.07
C PRO A 56 -8.82 -13.33 9.63
N HIS A 57 -8.83 -14.35 8.76
CA HIS A 57 -8.89 -15.75 9.17
C HIS A 57 -7.70 -16.55 8.63
N ALA A 58 -7.00 -17.26 9.53
CA ALA A 58 -5.91 -18.17 9.17
C ALA A 58 -6.36 -19.34 8.27
N THR A 59 -7.68 -19.56 8.13
CA THR A 59 -8.27 -20.58 7.26
C THR A 59 -8.43 -20.14 5.80
N GLU A 60 -8.36 -18.84 5.51
CA GLU A 60 -8.40 -18.34 4.13
C GLU A 60 -7.00 -18.43 3.54
N SER A 61 -6.77 -19.49 2.78
CA SER A 61 -5.50 -19.71 2.09
C SER A 61 -5.43 -18.81 0.86
N ASP A 62 -4.33 -18.06 0.73
CA ASP A 62 -4.04 -17.30 -0.47
C ASP A 62 -3.93 -18.23 -1.68
N PRO A 63 -4.84 -18.18 -2.67
CA PRO A 63 -4.81 -19.07 -3.82
C PRO A 63 -3.56 -18.87 -4.70
N PHE A 64 -2.90 -17.70 -4.59
CA PHE A 64 -1.68 -17.40 -5.33
C PHE A 64 -0.42 -17.97 -4.68
N ALA A 65 -0.49 -18.48 -3.45
CA ALA A 65 0.64 -19.11 -2.77
C ALA A 65 1.20 -20.33 -3.53
N ALA A 66 0.39 -20.99 -4.36
CA ALA A 66 0.81 -22.07 -5.24
C ALA A 66 1.70 -21.61 -6.41
N TYR A 67 1.75 -20.31 -6.71
CA TYR A 67 2.46 -19.72 -7.84
C TYR A 67 3.51 -18.70 -7.37
N PRO A 68 4.62 -19.15 -6.74
CA PRO A 68 5.61 -18.23 -6.13
C PRO A 68 6.33 -17.32 -7.14
N HIS A 69 6.27 -17.64 -8.44
CA HIS A 69 6.83 -16.84 -9.52
C HIS A 69 5.88 -15.76 -10.03
N PHE A 70 4.61 -15.76 -9.59
CA PHE A 70 3.63 -14.75 -9.92
C PHE A 70 3.51 -13.80 -8.71
N PRO A 71 3.86 -12.51 -8.84
CA PRO A 71 4.04 -11.60 -7.70
C PRO A 71 2.69 -11.05 -7.21
N THR A 72 1.83 -11.97 -6.81
CA THR A 72 0.43 -11.73 -6.50
C THR A 72 0.07 -12.35 -5.17
N LYS A 73 -0.74 -11.63 -4.38
CA LYS A 73 -1.18 -12.10 -3.08
C LYS A 73 -2.56 -11.56 -2.73
N LEU A 74 -3.34 -12.36 -2.02
CA LEU A 74 -4.65 -11.99 -1.51
C LEU A 74 -4.54 -11.22 -0.17
N TYR A 75 -5.31 -10.15 -0.06
CA TYR A 75 -5.42 -9.29 1.12
C TYR A 75 -6.88 -8.96 1.42
N SER A 76 -7.14 -8.48 2.64
CA SER A 76 -8.44 -7.87 2.92
C SER A 76 -8.56 -6.52 2.21
N SER A 77 -9.77 -6.18 1.75
CA SER A 77 -10.08 -4.85 1.21
C SER A 77 -10.05 -3.75 2.29
N ALA A 78 -10.06 -4.13 3.57
CA ALA A 78 -10.04 -3.22 4.70
C ALA A 78 -8.69 -2.50 4.84
N LEU A 79 -8.75 -1.19 5.08
CA LEU A 79 -7.59 -0.38 5.42
C LEU A 79 -7.38 -0.34 6.93
N SER A 80 -6.11 -0.23 7.34
CA SER A 80 -5.73 0.08 8.70
C SER A 80 -6.33 1.41 9.14
N ASN A 81 -6.59 1.55 10.44
CA ASN A 81 -6.95 2.82 11.06
C ASN A 81 -5.72 3.67 11.43
N HIS A 82 -4.52 3.18 11.13
CA HIS A 82 -3.26 3.84 11.45
C HIS A 82 -2.65 4.44 10.18
N LEU A 83 -2.52 5.77 10.19
CA LEU A 83 -1.83 6.54 9.16
C LEU A 83 -0.34 6.58 9.46
N GLU A 84 0.44 5.95 8.60
CA GLU A 84 1.88 5.85 8.73
C GLU A 84 2.57 6.86 7.81
N THR A 85 3.55 7.59 8.34
CA THR A 85 4.42 8.44 7.52
C THR A 85 5.63 7.62 7.09
N ILE A 86 5.86 7.53 5.78
CA ILE A 86 6.99 6.81 5.20
C ILE A 86 7.80 7.71 4.28
N GLU A 87 9.10 7.44 4.19
CA GLU A 87 9.97 8.05 3.19
C GLU A 87 9.79 7.38 1.82
N SER A 88 10.07 8.15 0.76
CA SER A 88 10.09 7.60 -0.60
C SER A 88 11.08 6.45 -0.79
N SER A 89 12.17 6.42 -0.02
CA SER A 89 13.18 5.36 -0.02
C SER A 89 12.63 4.00 0.49
N TRP A 90 11.51 4.01 1.22
CA TRP A 90 10.90 2.79 1.77
C TRP A 90 9.88 2.16 0.82
N VAL A 91 9.54 2.85 -0.27
CA VAL A 91 8.64 2.34 -1.31
C VAL A 91 9.39 1.33 -2.18
N VAL A 92 8.78 0.17 -2.38
CA VAL A 92 9.32 -0.92 -3.19
C VAL A 92 8.85 -0.80 -4.63
N SER A 93 7.54 -0.68 -4.82
CA SER A 93 6.91 -0.66 -6.13
C SER A 93 5.50 -0.10 -6.03
N HIS A 94 4.92 0.25 -7.18
CA HIS A 94 3.47 0.40 -7.28
C HIS A 94 2.81 -0.97 -7.41
N PHE A 95 1.52 -1.07 -7.13
CA PHE A 95 0.77 -2.29 -7.39
C PHE A 95 -0.56 -2.03 -8.10
N ALA A 96 -1.01 -3.02 -8.86
CA ALA A 96 -2.38 -3.09 -9.33
C ALA A 96 -3.25 -3.86 -8.32
N ARG A 97 -4.49 -3.41 -8.13
CA ARG A 97 -5.47 -4.11 -7.28
C ARG A 97 -6.68 -4.57 -8.06
N TRP A 98 -7.18 -5.75 -7.71
CA TRP A 98 -8.45 -6.26 -8.21
C TRP A 98 -9.36 -6.65 -7.05
N ALA A 99 -10.57 -6.09 -6.98
CA ALA A 99 -11.56 -6.48 -5.99
C ALA A 99 -12.21 -7.81 -6.42
N VAL A 100 -11.96 -8.87 -5.65
CA VAL A 100 -12.52 -10.21 -5.92
C VAL A 100 -13.90 -10.34 -5.29
N THR A 101 -14.03 -9.83 -4.08
CA THR A 101 -15.29 -9.70 -3.32
C THR A 101 -15.27 -8.35 -2.58
N ASP A 102 -16.33 -8.03 -1.85
CA ASP A 102 -16.42 -6.77 -1.10
C ASP A 102 -15.32 -6.65 -0.01
N ASP A 103 -14.87 -7.79 0.52
CA ASP A 103 -13.91 -7.91 1.62
C ASP A 103 -12.50 -8.37 1.19
N HIS A 104 -12.30 -8.72 -0.09
CA HIS A 104 -11.03 -9.24 -0.61
C HIS A 104 -10.51 -8.47 -1.82
N ILE A 105 -9.20 -8.20 -1.78
CA ILE A 105 -8.46 -7.68 -2.92
C ILE A 105 -7.28 -8.59 -3.26
N VAL A 106 -7.03 -8.69 -4.56
CA VAL A 106 -5.78 -9.23 -5.09
C VAL A 106 -4.84 -8.08 -5.35
N VAL A 107 -3.62 -8.19 -4.83
CA VAL A 107 -2.53 -7.23 -5.02
C VAL A 107 -1.50 -7.87 -5.95
N LEU A 108 -1.23 -7.21 -7.07
CA LEU A 108 -0.19 -7.57 -8.04
C LEU A 108 0.91 -6.51 -8.01
N SER A 109 2.12 -6.89 -7.59
CA SER A 109 3.28 -5.99 -7.68
C SER A 109 3.66 -5.74 -9.14
N LEU A 110 3.95 -4.48 -9.48
CA LEU A 110 4.37 -4.03 -10.81
C LEU A 110 5.87 -3.71 -10.89
#